data_AF-A0A5E6NA76-F1
#
_entry.id   AF-A0A5E6NA76-F1
#
_cell.length_a   1.000
_cell.length_b   1.000
_cell.length_c   1.000
_cell.angle_alpha   90.00
_cell.angle_beta   90.00
_cell.angle_gamma   90.00
#
_symmetry.space_group_name_H-M   'P 1'
#
loop_
_entity.id
_entity.type
_entity.pdbx_description
1 polymer ?
#
loop_
_entity_poly.entity_id
_entity_poly.type
_entity_poly.pdbx_seq_one_letter_code
_entity_poly.pdbx_strand_id
1 'polypeptide(L)' 'MAKVIRIDEPKGAWLTHHYDSIGNLIKTVVGGVTTTMEYDIRGNKTKMNDPDMGTWTYSYNALGN' A
#
# COMPACT_ATOMS: atom_id res chain seq x y z
N MET A 1 -5.45 16.03 1.23
CA MET A 1 -4.07 15.87 0.70
C MET A 1 -3.61 14.45 1.00
N ALA A 2 -2.89 13.81 0.08
CA ALA A 2 -2.23 12.52 0.35
C ALA A 2 -1.18 12.70 1.46
N LYS A 3 -1.00 11.69 2.32
CA LYS A 3 -0.10 11.75 3.48
C LYS A 3 1.09 10.82 3.28
N VAL A 4 2.28 11.27 3.61
CA VAL A 4 3.49 10.41 3.63
C VAL A 4 4.03 10.36 5.05
N ILE A 5 4.31 9.16 5.54
CA ILE A 5 4.91 8.92 6.85
C ILE A 5 6.19 8.15 6.64
N ARG A 6 7.32 8.69 7.13
CA ARG A 6 8.60 8.00 7.18
C ARG A 6 8.91 7.61 8.61
N ILE A 7 9.37 6.38 8.79
CA ILE A 7 9.80 5.80 10.05
C ILE A 7 11.25 5.37 9.84
N ASP A 8 12.17 5.99 10.57
CA ASP A 8 13.56 5.54 10.63
C ASP A 8 13.69 4.54 11.78
N GLU A 9 14.17 3.35 11.47
CA GLU A 9 14.34 2.24 12.40
C GLU A 9 15.78 2.18 12.93
N PRO A 10 16.01 1.57 14.11
CA PRO A 10 17.35 1.33 14.60
C PRO A 10 18.20 0.54 13.58
N LYS A 11 19.51 0.82 13.54
CA LYS A 11 20.49 0.22 12.60
C LYS A 11 20.40 0.72 11.16
N GLY A 12 19.74 1.85 10.91
CA GLY A 12 19.74 2.52 9.60
C GLY A 12 18.73 1.96 8.60
N ALA A 13 17.88 1.03 9.04
CA ALA A 13 16.69 0.66 8.30
C ALA A 13 15.68 1.81 8.31
N TRP A 14 14.83 1.87 7.29
CA TRP A 14 13.77 2.86 7.21
C TRP A 14 12.60 2.31 6.41
N LEU A 15 11.42 2.83 6.74
CA LEU A 15 10.15 2.48 6.15
C LEU A 15 9.38 3.75 5.79
N THR A 16 8.83 3.81 4.58
CA THR A 16 7.95 4.92 4.16
C THR A 16 6.58 4.39 3.76
N HIS A 17 5.52 4.97 4.33
CA HIS A 17 4.14 4.74 3.96
C HIS A 17 3.55 5.95 3.25
N HIS A 18 2.88 5.70 2.13
CA HIS A 18 2.13 6.70 1.38
C HIS A 18 0.65 6.35 1.47
N TYR A 19 -0.15 7.35 1.80
CA TYR A 19 -1.59 7.24 1.91
C TYR A 19 -2.27 8.15 0.89
N ASP A 20 -3.40 7.70 0.35
CA ASP A 20 -4.27 8.55 -0.46
C ASP A 20 -4.96 9.65 0.38
N SER A 21 -5.84 10.42 -0.24
CA SER A 21 -6.54 11.53 0.42
C SER A 21 -7.59 11.10 1.45
N ILE A 22 -8.03 9.84 1.42
CA ILE A 22 -9.03 9.28 2.33
C ILE A 22 -8.43 8.35 3.40
N GLY A 23 -7.11 8.11 3.34
CA GLY A 23 -6.34 7.40 4.35
C GLY A 23 -5.97 5.96 4.00
N ASN A 24 -6.18 5.50 2.76
CA ASN A 24 -5.76 4.15 2.37
C ASN A 24 -4.26 4.11 2.08
N LEU A 25 -3.58 3.06 2.53
CA LEU A 25 -2.15 2.83 2.29
C LEU A 25 -1.91 2.37 0.85
N ILE A 26 -1.42 3.25 -0.02
CA ILE A 26 -1.23 2.98 -1.45
C ILE A 26 0.19 2.53 -1.81
N LYS A 27 1.18 2.81 -0.96
CA LYS A 27 2.57 2.43 -1.19
C LYS A 27 3.35 2.30 0.11
N THR A 28 4.17 1.27 0.17
CA THR A 28 5.12 1.00 1.25
C THR A 28 6.51 0.84 0.65
N VAL A 29 7.51 1.49 1.24
CA VAL A 29 8.92 1.35 0.84
C VAL A 29 9.75 0.93 2.05
N VAL A 30 10.31 -0.28 2.03
CA VAL A 30 11.18 -0.83 3.08
C VAL A 30 12.56 -1.06 2.48
N GLY A 31 13.58 -0.33 2.95
CA GLY A 31 14.97 -0.57 2.50
C GLY A 31 15.17 -0.49 0.97
N GLY A 32 14.34 0.29 0.26
CA GLY A 32 14.34 0.40 -1.20
C GLY A 32 13.39 -0.54 -1.94
N VAL A 33 12.87 -1.59 -1.30
CA VAL A 33 11.82 -2.45 -1.85
C VAL A 33 10.48 -1.74 -1.77
N THR A 34 9.74 -1.70 -2.87
CA THR A 34 8.46 -0.99 -2.97
C THR A 34 7.30 -1.96 -3.18
N THR A 35 6.34 -1.95 -2.26
CA THR A 35 5.06 -2.63 -2.42
C THR A 35 3.98 -1.57 -2.70
N THR A 36 3.11 -1.81 -3.67
CA THR A 36 2.00 -0.88 -4.01
C THR A 36 0.65 -1.55 -3.85
N MET A 37 -0.35 -0.77 -3.49
CA MET A 37 -1.73 -1.21 -3.31
C MET A 37 -2.68 -0.27 -4.05
N GLU A 38 -3.69 -0.86 -4.69
CA GLU A 38 -4.76 -0.13 -5.35
C GLU A 38 -6.09 -0.46 -4.67
N TYR A 39 -6.99 0.52 -4.63
CA TYR A 39 -8.29 0.42 -3.96
C TYR A 39 -9.41 0.89 -4.87
N ASP A 40 -10.60 0.33 -4.70
CA ASP A 40 -11.82 0.86 -5.31
C ASP A 40 -12.33 2.12 -4.59
N ILE A 41 -13.40 2.72 -5.12
CA ILE A 41 -14.02 3.93 -4.55
C ILE A 41 -14.61 3.71 -3.14
N ARG A 42 -14.79 2.45 -2.72
CA ARG A 42 -15.31 2.06 -1.41
C ARG A 42 -14.20 1.76 -0.41
N GLY A 43 -12.93 1.81 -0.84
CA GLY A 43 -11.78 1.50 0.00
C GLY A 43 -11.44 0.00 0.05
N ASN A 44 -12.00 -0.82 -0.82
CA ASN A 44 -11.63 -2.23 -0.91
C ASN A 44 -10.38 -2.39 -1.78
N LYS A 45 -9.40 -3.16 -1.31
CA LYS A 45 -8.12 -3.34 -2.00
C LYS A 45 -8.26 -4.21 -3.24
N THR A 46 -8.15 -3.65 -4.43
CA THR A 46 -8.33 -4.39 -5.71
C THR A 46 -7.03 -4.99 -6.24
N LYS A 47 -5.87 -4.46 -5.83
CA LYS A 47 -4.57 -4.96 -6.30
C LYS A 47 -3.46 -4.75 -5.27
N MET A 48 -2.50 -5.67 -5.29
CA MET A 48 -1.22 -5.54 -4.61
C MET A 48 -0.12 -5.92 -5.58
N ASN A 49 0.94 -5.12 -5.64
CA ASN A 49 2.17 -5.52 -6.30
C ASN A 49 3.27 -5.58 -5.25
N ASP A 50 3.76 -6.78 -4.99
CA ASP A 50 4.86 -7.05 -4.09
C ASP A 50 6.02 -7.65 -4.90
N PRO A 51 7.23 -7.06 -4.90
CA PRO A 51 8.35 -7.56 -5.69
C PRO A 51 8.77 -8.99 -5.31
N ASP A 52 8.56 -9.40 -4.06
CA ASP A 52 8.98 -10.71 -3.55
C ASP A 52 7.90 -11.77 -3.78
N MET A 53 6.62 -11.39 -3.68
CA MET A 53 5.49 -12.32 -3.77
C MET A 53 4.73 -12.28 -5.12
N GLY A 54 5.04 -11.29 -5.96
CA GLY A 54 4.36 -11.02 -7.22
C GLY A 54 3.13 -10.11 -7.10
N THR A 55 2.34 -10.07 -8.17
CA THR A 55 1.11 -9.24 -8.23
C THR A 55 -0.11 -10.07 -7.86
N TRP A 56 -0.91 -9.56 -6.93
CA TRP A 56 -2.21 -10.13 -6.55
C TRP A 56 -3.34 -9.19 -6.95
N THR A 57 -4.43 -9.77 -7.42
CA THR A 57 -5.65 -9.05 -7.79
C THR A 57 -6.83 -9.60 -7.00
N TYR A 58 -7.63 -8.69 -6.47
CA TYR A 58 -8.83 -9.01 -5.71
C TYR A 58 -10.04 -8.52 -6.47
N SER A 59 -11.07 -9.35 -6.48
CA SER A 59 -12.35 -9.02 -7.10
C SER A 59 -13.41 -9.05 -6.01
N TYR A 60 -14.18 -7.99 -5.91
CA TYR A 60 -15.30 -7.91 -4.98
C TYR A 60 -16.59 -7.86 -5.76
N ASN A 61 -17.61 -8.58 -5.29
CA ASN A 61 -18.95 -8.43 -5.82
C ASN A 61 -19.62 -7.13 -5.31
N ALA A 62 -20.85 -6.86 -5.76
CA ALA A 62 -21.57 -5.61 -5.39
C ALA A 62 -21.78 -5.42 -3.88
N LEU A 63 -21.68 -6.50 -3.08
CA LEU A 63 -21.79 -6.49 -1.64
C LEU A 63 -20.43 -6.32 -0.92
N GLY A 64 -19.31 -6.29 -1.65
CA GLY A 64 -17.97 -6.17 -1.09
C GLY A 64 -17.36 -7.49 -0.61
N ASN A 65 -17.93 -8.63 -1.02
CA ASN A 65 -17.38 -9.97 -0.72
C ASN A 65 -16.49 -10.47 -1.85
#